data_AF-A0A9P4Q7P4-F1
#
_entry.id   AF-A0A9P4Q7P4-F1
#
_cell.length_a   1.000
_cell.length_b   1.000
_cell.length_c   1.000
_cell.angle_alpha   90.00
_cell.angle_beta   90.00
_cell.angle_gamma   90.00
#
_symmetry.space_group_name_H-M   'P 1'
#
loop_
_entity.id
_entity.type
_entity.pdbx_description
1 polymer ?
#
loop_
_entity_poly.entity_id
_entity_poly.type
_entity_poly.pdbx_seq_one_letter_code
_entity_poly.pdbx_strand_id
1 'polypeptide(L)'
;PHVRHSLHCINYLLKAIYIKWYSTILTEIKETVPSFFMHPNHCIEILRETIQCNMDMTPVPHVWIEQKAMYIANTMLPHTCRDFEALMRWQDSKTSGGSVM
;
A
#
# COMPACT_ATOMS: atom_id res chain seq x y z
N PRO A 1 7.43 11.35 1.45
CA PRO A 1 6.08 11.32 2.04
C PRO A 1 5.62 9.89 2.28
N HIS A 2 4.98 9.66 3.42
CA HIS A 2 4.58 8.33 3.85
C HIS A 2 3.74 7.59 2.79
N VAL A 3 2.78 8.27 2.14
CA VAL A 3 1.91 7.68 1.11
C VAL A 3 2.66 7.04 -0.06
N ARG A 4 3.80 7.59 -0.51
CA ARG A 4 4.59 6.98 -1.61
C ARG A 4 5.28 5.70 -1.16
N HIS A 5 5.73 5.66 0.10
CA HIS A 5 6.30 4.45 0.67
C HIS A 5 5.20 3.39 0.85
N SER A 6 4.02 3.75 1.36
CA SER A 6 2.86 2.85 1.44
C SER A 6 2.47 2.28 0.07
N LEU A 7 2.45 3.10 -1.00
CA LEU A 7 2.16 2.63 -2.36
C LEU A 7 3.25 1.70 -2.91
N HIS A 8 4.52 1.99 -2.65
CA HIS A 8 5.63 1.08 -2.93
C HIS A 8 5.43 -0.26 -2.20
N CYS A 9 5.08 -0.23 -0.91
CA CYS A 9 4.84 -1.43 -0.11
C CYS A 9 3.71 -2.28 -0.70
N ILE A 10 2.59 -1.67 -1.13
CA ILE A 10 1.49 -2.39 -1.80
C ILE A 10 1.99 -3.05 -3.09
N ASN A 11 2.69 -2.31 -3.94
CA ASN A 11 3.22 -2.85 -5.20
C ASN A 11 4.23 -3.98 -4.96
N TYR A 12 5.08 -3.86 -3.94
CA TYR A 12 6.03 -4.90 -3.57
C TYR A 12 5.33 -6.17 -3.09
N LEU A 13 4.30 -6.04 -2.24
CA LEU A 13 3.49 -7.18 -1.80
C LEU A 13 2.75 -7.85 -2.97
N LEU A 14 2.21 -7.08 -3.91
CA LEU A 14 1.61 -7.64 -5.13
C LEU A 14 2.63 -8.48 -5.90
N LYS A 15 3.84 -7.97 -6.12
CA LYS A 15 4.89 -8.73 -6.80
C LYS A 15 5.30 -9.99 -6.03
N ALA A 16 5.33 -9.93 -4.70
CA ALA A 16 5.61 -11.08 -3.85
C ALA A 16 4.51 -12.16 -3.94
N ILE A 17 3.24 -11.78 -4.03
CA ILE A 17 2.11 -12.70 -4.25
C ILE A 17 2.18 -13.32 -5.65
N TYR A 18 2.46 -12.50 -6.67
CA TYR A 18 2.52 -12.91 -8.07
C TYR A 18 3.95 -13.29 -8.50
N ILE A 19 4.68 -14.00 -7.64
CA ILE A 19 6.11 -14.28 -7.81
C ILE A 19 6.47 -14.99 -9.12
N LYS A 20 5.54 -15.80 -9.64
CA LYS A 20 5.70 -16.48 -10.95
C LYS A 20 5.91 -15.49 -12.09
N TRP A 21 5.28 -14.31 -12.03
CA TRP A 21 5.38 -13.26 -13.04
C TRP A 21 6.45 -12.22 -12.71
N TYR A 22 6.91 -12.17 -11.46
CA TYR A 22 7.92 -11.22 -10.97
C TYR A 22 9.10 -11.94 -10.32
N SER A 23 9.64 -12.97 -10.98
CA SER A 23 10.69 -13.83 -10.41
C SER A 23 11.97 -13.09 -10.02
N THR A 24 12.22 -11.91 -10.62
CA THR A 24 13.36 -11.05 -10.30
C THR A 24 13.36 -10.55 -8.85
N ILE A 25 12.20 -10.53 -8.18
CA ILE A 25 12.08 -10.09 -6.78
C ILE A 25 12.82 -11.03 -5.81
N LEU A 26 12.97 -12.31 -6.17
CA LEU A 26 13.71 -13.29 -5.38
C LEU A 26 15.22 -13.03 -5.36
N THR A 27 15.71 -12.35 -6.39
CA THR A 27 17.13 -12.08 -6.60
C THR A 27 17.45 -10.60 -6.41
N GLU A 28 16.53 -9.80 -5.85
CA GLU A 28 16.81 -8.42 -5.45
C GLU A 28 17.77 -8.42 -4.26
N ILE A 29 19.07 -8.51 -4.57
CA ILE A 29 20.15 -8.35 -3.62
C ILE A 29 20.81 -7.01 -3.94
N LYS A 30 20.50 -6.00 -3.14
CA LYS A 30 21.23 -4.72 -3.10
C LYS A 30 21.63 -4.47 -1.66
N GLU A 31 22.78 -3.86 -1.43
CA GLU A 31 23.24 -3.52 -0.07
C GLU A 31 22.22 -2.68 0.72
N THR A 32 21.39 -1.91 0.00
CA THR A 32 20.36 -1.03 0.57
C THR A 32 18.96 -1.67 0.60
N VAL A 33 18.79 -2.90 0.13
CA VAL A 33 17.48 -3.56 0.03
C VAL A 33 17.43 -4.74 1.00
N PRO A 34 16.42 -4.78 1.89
CA PRO A 34 16.09 -5.94 2.70
C PRO A 34 16.13 -7.27 1.95
N SER A 35 16.47 -8.37 2.63
CA SER A 35 16.28 -9.71 2.05
C SER A 35 14.82 -9.90 1.62
N PHE A 36 14.60 -10.78 0.63
CA PHE A 36 13.26 -11.03 0.09
C PHE A 36 12.23 -11.37 1.17
N PHE A 37 12.61 -12.05 2.27
CA PHE A 37 11.68 -12.35 3.36
C PHE A 37 11.46 -11.17 4.31
N MET A 38 12.45 -10.28 4.47
CA MET A 38 12.34 -9.12 5.36
C MET A 38 11.53 -7.98 4.72
N HIS A 39 11.64 -7.77 3.40
CA HIS A 39 10.95 -6.66 2.73
C HIS A 39 9.41 -6.77 2.82
N PRO A 40 8.75 -7.90 2.51
CA PRO A 40 7.31 -8.07 2.69
C PRO A 40 6.86 -7.86 4.14
N ASN A 41 7.62 -8.36 5.12
CA ASN A 41 7.30 -8.17 6.53
C ASN A 41 7.33 -6.68 6.91
N HIS A 42 8.37 -5.96 6.49
CA HIS A 42 8.43 -4.49 6.65
C HIS A 42 7.27 -3.79 5.96
N CYS A 43 6.94 -4.18 4.72
CA CYS A 43 5.80 -3.64 3.99
C CYS A 43 4.47 -3.83 4.75
N ILE A 44 4.26 -5.02 5.33
CA ILE A 44 3.06 -5.31 6.12
C ILE A 44 2.99 -4.42 7.35
N GLU A 45 4.09 -4.26 8.09
CA GLU A 45 4.11 -3.41 9.29
C GLU A 45 3.84 -1.94 8.98
N ILE A 46 4.47 -1.40 7.93
CA ILE A 46 4.21 -0.02 7.48
C ILE A 46 2.75 0.16 7.08
N LEU A 47 2.14 -0.80 6.37
CA LEU A 47 0.73 -0.72 5.98
C LEU A 47 -0.20 -0.86 7.19
N ARG A 48 0.12 -1.73 8.16
CA ARG A 48 -0.61 -1.82 9.43
C ARG A 48 -0.62 -0.48 10.15
N GLU A 49 0.54 0.15 10.32
CA GLU A 49 0.66 1.47 10.93
C GLU A 49 -0.10 2.53 10.14
N THR A 50 -0.01 2.50 8.81
CA THR A 50 -0.78 3.40 7.93
C THR A 50 -2.29 3.29 8.21
N ILE A 51 -2.82 2.08 8.28
CA ILE A 51 -4.25 1.82 8.52
C ILE A 51 -4.65 2.31 9.91
N GLN A 52 -3.87 1.97 10.93
CA GLN A 52 -4.13 2.37 12.32
C GLN A 52 -4.07 3.88 12.52
N CYS A 53 -3.20 4.59 11.81
CA CYS A 53 -3.07 6.04 11.93
C CYS A 53 -4.15 6.81 11.16
N ASN A 54 -4.72 6.25 10.09
CA ASN A 54 -5.78 6.92 9.33
C ASN A 54 -7.18 6.73 9.95
N MET A 55 -7.41 5.65 10.73
CA MET A 55 -8.64 5.38 11.48
C MET A 55 -9.93 5.68 10.71
N ASP A 56 -10.12 5.06 9.54
CA ASP A 56 -11.38 5.17 8.81
C ASP A 56 -12.51 4.48 9.60
N MET A 57 -13.50 5.27 10.04
CA MET A 57 -14.64 4.83 10.84
C MET A 57 -15.87 4.49 9.99
N THR A 58 -15.75 4.43 8.66
CA THR A 58 -16.87 4.08 7.77
C THR A 58 -17.39 2.68 8.09
N PRO A 59 -18.67 2.53 8.48
CA PRO A 59 -19.21 1.21 8.84
C PRO A 59 -19.20 0.26 7.64
N VAL A 60 -18.82 -1.00 7.88
CA VAL A 60 -18.87 -2.07 6.88
C VAL A 60 -20.12 -2.93 7.11
N PRO A 61 -21.23 -2.69 6.39
CA PRO A 61 -22.45 -3.45 6.58
C PRO A 61 -22.33 -4.85 5.98
N HIS A 62 -23.08 -5.80 6.54
CA HIS A 62 -23.23 -7.12 5.95
C HIS A 62 -24.47 -7.14 5.07
N VAL A 63 -24.32 -7.60 3.82
CA VAL A 63 -25.41 -7.71 2.84
C VAL A 63 -25.66 -9.17 2.46
N TRP A 64 -26.93 -9.54 2.26
CA TRP A 64 -27.31 -10.87 1.81
C TRP A 64 -27.00 -11.04 0.31
N ILE A 65 -26.30 -12.13 -0.06
CA ILE A 65 -26.01 -12.47 -1.45
C ILE A 65 -26.71 -13.79 -1.80
N GLU A 66 -27.77 -13.70 -2.60
CA GLU A 66 -28.62 -14.85 -2.97
C GLU A 66 -27.82 -16.00 -3.60
N GLN A 67 -26.91 -15.71 -4.52
CA GLN A 67 -26.12 -16.74 -5.22
C GLN A 67 -25.19 -17.52 -4.28
N LYS A 68 -24.88 -16.98 -3.10
CA LYS A 68 -24.01 -17.61 -2.11
C LYS A 68 -24.74 -18.05 -0.84
N ALA A 69 -26.05 -17.75 -0.74
CA ALA A 69 -26.89 -18.02 0.42
C ALA A 69 -26.23 -17.61 1.77
N MET A 70 -25.54 -16.46 1.78
CA MET A 70 -24.84 -15.98 2.97
C MET A 70 -24.72 -14.44 3.01
N TYR A 71 -24.51 -13.91 4.21
CA TYR A 71 -24.11 -12.51 4.41
C TYR A 71 -22.63 -12.30 4.09
N ILE A 72 -22.31 -11.21 3.38
CA ILE A 72 -20.94 -10.80 3.08
C ILE A 72 -20.76 -9.34 3.45
N ALA A 73 -19.58 -8.99 3.98
CA ALA A 73 -19.19 -7.61 4.22
C ALA A 73 -19.17 -6.81 2.91
N ASN A 74 -19.96 -5.74 2.83
CA ASN A 74 -19.91 -4.80 1.72
C ASN A 74 -18.80 -3.78 1.94
N THR A 75 -17.68 -3.97 1.25
CA THR A 75 -16.50 -3.10 1.32
C THR A 75 -16.47 -2.03 0.22
N MET A 76 -17.44 -2.01 -0.69
CA MET A 76 -17.58 -0.97 -1.71
C MET A 76 -18.28 0.25 -1.10
N LEU A 77 -17.53 1.00 -0.29
CA LEU A 77 -18.02 2.14 0.46
C LEU A 77 -17.46 3.43 -0.13
N PRO A 78 -18.23 4.53 -0.10
CA PRO A 78 -17.69 5.83 -0.42
C PRO A 78 -16.68 6.25 0.65
N HIS A 79 -15.47 6.60 0.24
CA HIS A 79 -14.43 7.15 1.10
C HIS A 79 -14.14 8.60 0.70
N THR A 80 -13.78 9.44 1.68
CA THR A 80 -13.36 10.82 1.40
C THR A 80 -11.84 10.91 1.46
N CYS A 81 -11.20 11.18 0.32
CA CYS A 81 -9.76 11.32 0.22
C CYS A 81 -9.30 12.77 0.39
N ARG A 82 -8.05 12.96 0.80
CA ARG A 82 -7.34 14.23 0.62
C ARG A 82 -6.96 14.40 -0.85
N ASP A 83 -6.69 15.62 -1.28
CA ASP A 83 -6.20 15.89 -2.64
C ASP A 83 -4.81 15.28 -2.83
N PHE A 84 -4.78 14.09 -3.43
CA PHE A 84 -3.58 13.32 -3.66
C PHE A 84 -2.65 13.99 -4.66
N GLU A 85 -3.21 14.60 -5.70
CA GLU A 85 -2.44 15.24 -6.76
C GLU A 85 -1.76 16.52 -6.25
N ALA A 86 -2.44 17.30 -5.42
CA ALA A 86 -1.82 18.44 -4.75
C ALA A 86 -0.64 18.00 -3.86
N LEU A 87 -0.78 16.90 -3.11
CA LEU A 87 0.30 16.36 -2.29
C LEU A 87 1.48 15.90 -3.14
N MET A 88 1.24 15.22 -4.28
CA MET A 88 2.30 14.77 -5.18
C MET A 88 3.03 15.96 -5.80
N ARG A 89 2.30 16.96 -6.32
CA ARG A 89 2.89 18.20 -6.83
C ARG A 89 3.74 18.93 -5.79
N TRP A 90 3.23 19.04 -4.56
CA TRP A 90 3.99 19.64 -3.46
C TRP A 90 5.29 18.87 -3.22
N GLN A 91 5.24 17.54 -3.16
CA GLN A 91 6.43 16.74 -2.93
C GLN A 91 7.46 16.92 -4.06
N ASP A 92 7.02 16.80 -5.31
CA ASP A 92 7.90 16.87 -6.46
C ASP A 92 8.60 18.24 -6.55
N SER A 93 7.93 19.32 -6.11
CA SER A 93 8.52 20.66 -5.98
C SER A 93 9.64 20.77 -4.94
N LYS A 94 9.69 19.85 -3.96
CA LYS A 94 10.73 19.83 -2.92
C LYS A 94 11.90 18.93 -3.31
N THR A 95 11.67 17.89 -4.09
CA THR A 95 12.74 17.02 -4.60
C THR A 95 13.53 17.62 -5.75
N SER A 96 12.97 18.58 -6.49
CA SER A 96 13.64 19.28 -7.59
C SER A 96 14.60 20.40 -7.14
N GLY A 97 14.73 20.66 -5.83
CA GLY A 97 15.63 21.67 -5.25
C GLY A 97 16.74 21.14 -4.36
N GLY A 98 16.94 19.82 -4.28
CA GLY A 98 17.90 19.19 -3.38
C GLY A 98 18.84 18.25 -4.11
N SER A 99 19.82 18.80 -4.83
CA SER A 99 21.08 18.09 -5.03
C SER A 99 21.65 17.78 -3.64
N VAL A 100 21.80 16.49 -3.38
CA VAL A 100 22.64 15.95 -2.32
C VAL A 100 24.03 16.59 -2.46
N MET A 101 24.44 17.36 -1.46
CA MET A 101 25.84 17.44 -1.03
C MET A 101 26.01 16.47 0.14
#